data_AF-A0A2D6L4H9-F1
#
_entry.id   AF-A0A2D6L4H9-F1
#
_cell.length_a   1.000
_cell.length_b   1.000
_cell.length_c   1.000
_cell.angle_alpha   90.00
_cell.angle_beta   90.00
_cell.angle_gamma   90.00
#
_symmetry.space_group_name_H-M   'P 1'
#
loop_
_entity.id
_entity.type
_entity.pdbx_description
1 polymer ?
#
loop_
_entity_poly.entity_id
_entity_poly.type
_entity_poly.pdbx_seq_one_letter_code
_entity_poly.pdbx_strand_id
1 'polypeptide(L)' 'MNLVSRSITGIVLVVIGLIVIGVAFFTSLVVLIYGILILIFGLFILFNKKEDIIEEIKSGGKKK' A
#
# COMPACT_ATOMS: atom_id res chain seq x y z
N MET A 1 -0.10 8.02 10.26
CA MET A 1 0.81 8.33 9.15
C MET A 1 0.08 9.35 8.31
N ASN A 2 0.69 10.48 7.93
CA ASN A 2 -0.04 11.52 7.21
C ASN A 2 -0.69 10.93 5.94
N LEU A 3 -1.96 11.25 5.65
CA LEU A 3 -2.74 10.78 4.48
C LEU A 3 -1.93 10.62 3.18
N VAL A 4 -1.10 11.63 2.90
CA VAL A 4 -0.21 11.71 1.74
C VAL A 4 0.87 10.62 1.79
N SER A 5 1.51 10.44 2.95
CA SER A 5 2.53 9.42 3.16
C SER A 5 1.98 8.00 3.05
N ARG A 6 0.76 7.73 3.54
CA ARG A 6 0.10 6.43 3.35
C ARG A 6 -0.16 6.16 1.88
N SER A 7 -0.73 7.14 1.18
CA SER A 7 -1.09 7.02 -0.23
C SER A 7 0.17 6.79 -1.09
N ILE A 8 1.24 7.53 -0.84
CA ILE A 8 2.53 7.34 -1.51
C ILE A 8 3.09 5.94 -1.22
N THR A 9 3.10 5.51 0.04
CA THR A 9 3.63 4.19 0.43
C THR A 9 2.84 3.05 -0.20
N GLY A 10 1.50 3.15 -0.21
CA GLY A 10 0.62 2.19 -0.85
C GLY A 10 0.83 2.11 -2.36
N ILE A 11 0.92 3.26 -3.05
CA ILE A 11 1.18 3.32 -4.49
C ILE A 11 2.55 2.71 -4.82
N VAL A 12 3.59 3.07 -4.07
CA VAL A 12 4.95 2.53 -4.29
C VAL A 12 4.97 1.00 -4.12
N LEU A 13 4.32 0.47 -3.08
CA LEU A 13 4.23 -0.98 -2.86
C LEU A 13 3.45 -1.68 -3.97
N VAL A 14 2.36 -1.09 -4.46
CA VAL A 14 1.59 -1.65 -5.59
C VAL A 14 2.44 -1.68 -6.86
N VAL A 15 3.15 -0.60 -7.17
CA VAL A 15 4.04 -0.52 -8.34
C VAL A 15 5.16 -1.55 -8.25
N ILE A 16 5.82 -1.68 -7.09
CA ILE A 16 6.86 -2.69 -6.86
C ILE A 16 6.28 -4.11 -7.03
N GLY A 17 5.10 -4.38 -6.46
CA GLY A 17 4.42 -5.67 -6.60
C GLY A 17 4.14 -6.02 -8.07
N LEU A 18 3.67 -5.05 -8.86
CA LEU A 18 3.43 -5.25 -10.30
C LEU A 18 4.72 -5.52 -11.08
N ILE A 19 5.82 -4.84 -10.75
CA ILE A 19 7.13 -5.09 -11.37
C ILE A 19 7.61 -6.50 -11.04
N VAL A 20 7.51 -6.93 -9.77
CA VAL A 20 7.90 -8.28 -9.34
C VAL A 20 7.06 -9.34 -10.06
N ILE A 21 5.75 -9.12 -10.22
CA ILE A 21 4.89 -10.00 -11.01
C ILE A 21 5.34 -10.05 -12.48
N GLY A 22 5.63 -8.91 -13.09
CA GLY A 22 6.14 -8.86 -14.47
C GLY A 22 7.43 -9.64 -14.65
N VAL A 23 8.39 -9.49 -13.73
CA VAL A 23 9.67 -10.22 -13.74
C VAL A 23 9.49 -11.71 -13.44
N ALA A 24 8.48 -12.09 -12.65
CA ALA A 24 8.20 -13.48 -12.31
C ALA A 24 7.90 -14.34 -13.56
N PHE A 25 7.25 -13.77 -14.57
CA PHE A 25 6.99 -14.47 -15.85
C PHE A 25 8.27 -14.84 -16.61
N PHE A 26 9.38 -14.12 -16.38
CA PHE A 26 10.66 -14.37 -17.04
C PHE A 26 11.67 -15.15 -16.19
N THR A 27 11.38 -15.37 -14.90
CA THR A 27 12.33 -15.98 -13.95
C THR A 27 11.81 -17.29 -13.39
N SER A 28 10.74 -17.25 -12.58
CA SER A 28 10.14 -18.44 -11.99
C SER A 28 8.74 -18.13 -11.47
N LEU A 29 7.83 -19.09 -11.63
CA LEU A 29 6.49 -19.04 -11.05
C LEU A 29 6.50 -18.93 -9.52
N VAL A 30 7.60 -19.30 -8.85
CA VAL A 30 7.75 -19.12 -7.40
C VAL A 30 7.84 -17.64 -7.03
N VAL A 31 8.45 -16.80 -7.88
CA VAL A 31 8.56 -15.35 -7.67
C VAL A 31 7.18 -14.67 -7.74
N LEU A 32 6.22 -15.28 -8.45
CA LEU A 32 4.86 -14.78 -8.56
C LEU A 32 4.14 -14.76 -7.20
N ILE A 33 4.42 -15.73 -6.33
CA ILE A 33 3.85 -15.79 -4.97
C ILE A 33 4.27 -14.57 -4.17
N TYR A 34 5.53 -14.18 -4.24
CA TYR A 34 6.05 -12.99 -3.56
C TYR A 34 5.46 -11.70 -4.15
N GLY A 35 5.35 -11.63 -5.48
CA GLY A 35 4.70 -10.50 -6.15
C GLY A 35 3.25 -10.30 -5.71
N ILE A 36 2.48 -11.39 -5.62
CA ILE A 36 1.09 -11.39 -5.14
C ILE A 36 1.00 -10.92 -3.68
N LEU A 37 1.87 -11.44 -2.80
CA LEU A 37 1.88 -11.02 -1.38
C LEU A 37 2.19 -9.52 -1.24
N ILE A 38 3.18 -9.00 -1.98
CA ILE A 38 3.52 -7.57 -1.98
C ILE A 38 2.34 -6.74 -2.46
N LEU A 39 1.63 -7.19 -3.50
CA LEU A 39 0.46 -6.51 -4.03
C LEU A 39 -0.70 -6.48 -3.03
N ILE A 40 -0.94 -7.58 -2.32
CA ILE A 40 -1.95 -7.66 -1.24
C ILE A 40 -1.61 -6.65 -0.13
N PHE A 41 -0.36 -6.58 0.32
CA PHE A 41 0.05 -5.61 1.33
C PHE A 41 -0.05 -4.16 0.83
N GLY A 42 0.36 -3.90 -0.41
CA GLY A 42 0.25 -2.56 -1.02
C GLY A 42 -1.19 -2.08 -1.13
N LEU A 43 -2.10 -2.95 -1.58
CA LEU A 43 -3.54 -2.66 -1.62
C LEU A 43 -4.12 -2.49 -0.23
N PHE A 44 -3.75 -3.35 0.72
CA PHE A 44 -4.22 -3.23 2.10
C PHE A 44 -3.84 -1.87 2.68
N ILE A 45 -2.59 -1.42 2.51
CA ILE A 45 -2.12 -0.12 2.99
C ILE A 45 -2.84 1.03 2.27
N LEU A 46 -3.04 0.93 0.95
CA LEU A 46 -3.71 1.96 0.15
C LEU A 46 -5.19 2.13 0.56
N PHE A 47 -5.88 1.02 0.79
CA PHE A 47 -7.32 0.98 1.11
C PHE A 47 -7.63 0.97 2.61
N ASN A 48 -6.62 1.01 3.49
CA ASN A 48 -6.83 1.01 4.94
C ASN A 48 -7.34 2.36 5.46
N LYS A 49 -8.58 2.72 5.09
CA LYS A 49 -9.30 3.95 5.49
C LYS A 49 -9.51 4.09 7.00
N LYS A 50 -9.25 3.04 7.79
CA LYS A 50 -9.36 3.12 9.26
C LYS A 50 -8.36 4.11 9.85
N GLU A 51 -7.17 4.26 9.25
CA GLU A 51 -6.21 5.29 9.70
C GLU A 51 -6.68 6.72 9.40
N ASP A 52 -7.40 6.93 8.29
CA ASP A 52 -7.86 8.27 7.89
C ASP A 52 -8.89 8.82 8.86
N ILE A 53 -9.84 7.97 9.25
CA ILE A 53 -10.92 8.34 10.17
C ILE A 53 -10.34 8.78 11.52
N ILE A 54 -9.28 8.12 11.99
CA ILE A 54 -8.60 8.47 13.24
C ILE A 54 -7.82 9.79 13.10
N GLU A 55 -7.17 10.01 11.95
CA GLU A 55 -6.41 11.25 11.69
C GLU A 55 -7.33 12.47 11.49
N GLU A 56 -8.51 12.27 10.89
CA GLU A 56 -9.57 13.27 10.75
C GLU A 56 -10.16 13.66 12.12
N ILE A 57 -10.48 12.68 12.97
CA ILE A 57 -10.96 12.94 14.35
C ILE A 57 -9.89 13.68 15.18
N LYS A 58 -8.62 13.29 15.06
CA LYS A 58 -7.50 13.92 15.78
C LYS A 58 -7.22 15.35 15.32
N SER A 59 -7.42 15.64 14.02
CA SER A 59 -7.23 16.97 13.45
C SER A 59 -8.43 17.89 13.68
N GLY A 60 -9.66 17.36 13.63
CA GLY A 60 -10.89 18.10 13.95
C GLY A 60 -11.06 18.43 15.45
N GLY A 61 -10.40 17.68 16.34
CA GLY A 61 -10.41 17.92 17.79
C GLY A 61 -9.48 19.04 18.27
N LYS A 62 -8.53 19.50 17.46
CA LYS A 62 -7.73 20.70 17.76
C LYS A 62 -8.48 21.94 17.28
N LYS A 63 -9.47 22.38 18.08
CA LYS A 63 -9.95 23.77 18.02
C LYS A 63 -8.73 24.69 18.13
N LYS A 64 -8.61 25.62 17.18
CA LYS A 64 -7.83 26.85 17.37
C LYS A 64 -8.35 27.60 18.59
#